data_AF-A0A0M2NYU9-F1
#
_entry.id   AF-A0A0M2NYU9-F1
#
_cell.length_a   1.000
_cell.length_b   1.000
_cell.length_c   1.000
_cell.angle_alpha   90.00
_cell.angle_beta   90.00
_cell.angle_gamma   90.00
#
_symmetry.space_group_name_H-M   'P 1'
#
loop_
_entity.id
_entity.type
_entity.pdbx_description
1 polymer ?
#
loop_
_entity_poly.entity_id
_entity_poly.type
_entity_poly.pdbx_seq_one_letter_code
_entity_poly.pdbx_strand_id
1 'polypeptide(L)' 'MIGYALTQRALELSYPDNVTLWVVEENKNAIHFYEQVGFKLSNDKQATYFGKTYYEVRMNYSRNEHYY' A
#
# COMPACT_ATOMS: atom_id res chain seq x y z
N MET A 1 -10.31 11.87 8.54
CA MET A 1 -9.90 11.55 7.16
C MET A 1 -10.54 10.23 6.76
N ILE A 2 -11.37 10.21 5.71
CA ILE A 2 -12.09 9.00 5.26
C ILE A 2 -11.13 7.89 4.80
N GLY A 3 -10.02 8.25 4.14
CA GLY A 3 -9.04 7.28 3.62
C GLY A 3 -8.46 6.36 4.70
N TYR A 4 -8.11 6.89 5.87
CA TYR A 4 -7.56 6.08 6.96
C TYR A 4 -8.54 5.02 7.46
N ALA A 5 -9.79 5.39 7.71
CA ALA A 5 -10.82 4.47 8.19
C ALA A 5 -11.13 3.36 7.18
N LEU A 6 -11.18 3.70 5.88
CA LEU A 6 -11.38 2.70 4.82
C LEU A 6 -10.19 1.74 4.74
N THR A 7 -8.96 2.25 4.76
CA THR A 7 -7.76 1.40 4.71
C THR A 7 -7.67 0.50 5.94
N GLN A 8 -7.92 1.02 7.15
CA GLN A 8 -7.95 0.20 8.35
C GLN A 8 -8.98 -0.90 8.27
N ARG A 9 -10.21 -0.58 7.83
CA ARG A 9 -11.27 -1.58 7.73
C ARG A 9 -10.93 -2.67 6.70
N ALA A 10 -10.33 -2.30 5.58
CA ALA A 10 -9.84 -3.26 4.59
C ALA A 10 -8.74 -4.17 5.18
N LEU A 11 -7.79 -3.61 5.92
CA LEU A 11 -6.73 -4.37 6.59
C LEU A 11 -7.27 -5.33 7.66
N GLU A 12 -8.32 -4.97 8.39
CA GLU A 12 -8.98 -5.86 9.35
C GLU A 12 -9.66 -7.05 8.65
N LEU A 13 -10.37 -6.78 7.55
CA LEU A 13 -11.06 -7.81 6.77
C LEU A 13 -10.10 -8.75 6.05
N SER A 14 -8.87 -8.29 5.80
CA SER A 14 -7.83 -9.08 5.14
C SER A 14 -7.08 -9.99 6.12
N TYR A 15 -7.44 -10.02 7.42
CA TYR A 15 -6.77 -10.88 8.40
C TYR A 15 -7.02 -12.38 8.10
N PRO A 16 -5.99 -13.25 8.20
CA PRO A 16 -4.61 -13.02 8.65
C PRO A 16 -3.62 -12.69 7.52
N ASP A 17 -4.09 -12.45 6.31
CA ASP A 17 -3.25 -12.34 5.12
C ASP A 17 -2.44 -11.04 5.09
N ASN A 18 -1.31 -11.11 4.38
CA ASN A 18 -0.55 -9.93 3.99
C ASN A 18 -1.25 -9.19 2.87
N VAL A 19 -1.17 -7.86 2.88
CA VAL A 19 -1.82 -7.01 1.88
C VAL A 19 -0.77 -6.32 1.03
N THR A 20 -0.97 -6.35 -0.28
CA THR A 20 -0.12 -5.66 -1.26
C THR A 20 -0.95 -4.63 -2.01
N LEU A 21 -0.36 -3.47 -2.28
CA LEU A 21 -0.93 -2.46 -3.16
C LEU A 21 0.12 -1.92 -4.12
N TRP A 22 -0.36 -1.36 -5.22
CA TRP A 22 0.43 -0.62 -6.18
C TRP A 22 0.03 0.85 -6.13
N VAL A 23 1.02 1.74 -6.17
CA VAL A 23 0.81 3.18 -6.15
C VAL A 23 1.72 3.84 -7.18
N VAL A 24 1.18 4.82 -7.91
CA VAL A 24 1.94 5.60 -8.88
C VAL A 24 3.12 6.29 -8.18
N GLU A 25 4.33 6.11 -8.72
CA GLU A 25 5.59 6.55 -8.10
C GLU A 25 5.63 8.07 -7.87
N GLU A 26 4.99 8.84 -8.74
CA GLU A 26 4.88 10.30 -8.63
C GLU A 26 3.88 10.76 -7.56
N ASN A 27 2.97 9.88 -7.10
CA ASN A 27 1.97 10.23 -6.09
C ASN A 27 2.55 10.12 -4.67
N LYS A 28 3.42 11.07 -4.33
CA LYS A 28 4.11 11.13 -3.02
C LYS A 28 3.15 11.22 -1.84
N ASN A 29 1.98 11.86 -2.03
CA ASN A 29 0.96 11.96 -0.99
C ASN A 29 0.35 10.60 -0.64
N ALA A 30 0.03 9.78 -1.65
CA ALA A 30 -0.50 8.43 -1.43
C ALA A 30 0.55 7.51 -0.80
N ILE A 31 1.80 7.57 -1.29
CA ILE A 31 2.92 6.80 -0.71
C ILE A 31 3.06 7.14 0.77
N HIS A 32 3.17 8.43 1.11
CA HIS A 32 3.31 8.85 2.51
C HIS A 32 2.12 8.43 3.38
N PHE A 33 0.90 8.51 2.84
CA PHE A 33 -0.30 8.05 3.54
C PHE A 33 -0.23 6.54 3.85
N TYR A 34 0.14 5.70 2.88
CA TYR A 34 0.24 4.26 3.11
C TYR A 34 1.40 3.89 4.05
N GLU A 35 2.50 4.64 4.02
CA GLU A 35 3.59 4.51 5.00
C GLU A 35 3.09 4.79 6.43
N GLN A 36 2.29 5.84 6.63
CA GLN A 36 1.67 6.16 7.93
C GLN A 36 0.71 5.06 8.41
N VAL A 37 0.08 4.33 7.50
CA VAL A 37 -0.76 3.16 7.83
C VAL A 37 0.09 1.93 8.20
N GLY A 38 1.36 1.89 7.81
CA GLY A 38 2.30 0.81 8.11
C GLY A 38 2.70 -0.05 6.91
N PHE A 39 2.31 0.33 5.69
CA PHE A 39 2.85 -0.29 4.49
C PHE A 39 4.31 0.08 4.30
N LYS A 40 5.09 -0.81 3.69
CA LYS A 40 6.50 -0.59 3.34
C LYS A 40 6.69 -0.69 1.84
N LEU A 41 7.47 0.23 1.29
CA LEU A 41 7.90 0.16 -0.10
C LEU A 41 8.68 -1.14 -0.37
N SER A 42 8.42 -1.71 -1.53
CA SER A 42 9.16 -2.84 -2.08
C SER A 42 10.04 -2.37 -3.24
N ASN A 43 10.94 -3.24 -3.71
CA ASN A 43 11.79 -2.95 -4.87
C ASN A 43 11.06 -3.21 -6.20
N ASP A 44 9.86 -3.80 -6.15
CA ASP A 44 9.08 -4.10 -7.35
C ASP A 44 8.44 -2.84 -7.94
N LYS A 45 8.62 -2.71 -9.26
CA LYS A 45 8.07 -1.64 -10.07
C LYS A 45 7.45 -2.22 -11.33
N GLN A 46 6.38 -1.60 -11.80
CA GLN A 46 5.77 -1.96 -13.08
C GLN A 46 5.32 -0.72 -13.84
N ALA A 47 5.38 -0.78 -15.17
CA ALA A 47 4.79 0.25 -16.01
C ALA A 47 3.26 0.01 -16.08
N THR A 48 2.49 1.09 -15.97
CA THR A 48 1.04 1.09 -16.16
C THR A 48 0.65 2.20 -17.13
N TYR A 49 -0.49 2.07 -17.78
CA TYR A 49 -0.96 3.05 -18.76
C TYR A 49 -2.26 3.72 -18.31
N PHE A 50 -2.18 5.02 -18.01
CA PHE A 50 -3.32 5.87 -17.67
C PHE A 50 -3.35 7.09 -18.59
N GLY A 51 -3.61 6.88 -19.89
CA GLY A 51 -3.54 7.93 -20.93
C GLY A 51 -2.10 8.37 -21.28
N LYS A 52 -1.15 8.11 -20.39
CA LYS A 52 0.29 8.06 -20.62
C LYS A 52 0.90 6.97 -19.76
N THR A 53 2.15 6.61 -20.03
CA THR A 53 2.89 5.65 -19.21
C THR A 53 3.25 6.26 -17.86
N TYR A 54 2.93 5.54 -16.80
CA TYR A 54 3.34 5.79 -15.43
C TYR A 54 4.08 4.59 -14.89
N TYR A 55 4.84 4.78 -13.81
CA TYR A 55 5.42 3.68 -13.06
C TYR A 55 4.69 3.55 -11.73
N GLU A 56 4.28 2.33 -11.39
CA GLU A 56 3.79 2.00 -10.06
C GLU A 56 4.89 1.34 -9.26
N VAL A 57 4.97 1.69 -7.98
CA VAL A 57 5.78 1.02 -6.96
C VAL A 57 4.87 0.16 -6.09
N ARG A 58 5.36 -1.02 -5.75
CA ARG A 58 4.64 -1.93 -4.85
C ARG A 58 4.87 -1.56 -3.40
N MET A 59 3.82 -1.58 -2.59
CA MET A 59 3.90 -1.46 -1.14
C MET A 59 3.24 -2.67 -0.48
N ASN A 60 3.88 -3.19 0.56
CA ASN A 60 3.44 -4.39 1.28
C ASN A 60 3.15 -4.07 2.74
N TYR A 61 2.07 -4.64 3.25
CA TYR A 61 1.69 -4.62 4.66
C TYR A 61 1.77 -6.05 5.21
N SER A 62 2.60 -6.23 6.24
CA SER A 62 2.77 -7.49 6.96
C SER A 62 2.40 -7.26 8.41
N ARG A 63 1.43 -8.01 8.93
CA ARG A 63 1.15 -8.03 10.36
C ARG A 63 2.15 -8.96 11.02
N ASN A 64 3.25 -8.41 11.52
CA ASN A 64 4.10 -9.15 12.47
C ASN A 64 3.35 -9.19 13.81
N GLU A 65 2.39 -10.11 13.95
CA GLU A 65 1.93 -10.54 15.27
C GLU A 65 3.06 -11.36 15.90
N HIS A 66 3.94 -10.66 16.63
CA HIS A 66 4.73 -11.28 17.68
C HIS A 66 3.77 -11.70 18.79
N TYR A 67 3.33 -12.95 18.75
CA TYR A 67 2.98 -13.70 19.94
C TYR A 67 3.57 -15.10 19.79
N TYR A 68 4.77 -15.30 20.35
CA TYR A 68 5.14 -16.37 21.28
C TYR A 68 6.57 -16.11 21.79
#